data_AF-A0A7G5XKS2-F1
#
_entry.id   AF-A0A7G5XKS2-F1
#
_cell.length_a   1.000
_cell.length_b   1.000
_cell.length_c   1.000
_cell.angle_alpha   90.00
_cell.angle_beta   90.00
_cell.angle_gamma   90.00
#
_symmetry.space_group_name_H-M   'P 1'
#
loop_
_entity.id
_entity.type
_entity.pdbx_description
1 polymer ?
#
loop_
_entity_poly.entity_id
_entity_poly.type
_entity_poly.pdbx_seq_one_letter_code
_entity_poly.pdbx_strand_id
1 'polypeptide(L)'
;MKQIILLLLVAVTFNACTKAFYIDGKKAQAVKITDMGEMYSTYNLSTAEKTEISRQLNEKSLLDGIIRYTKENTWPDAVNTLDDRLANRKTMERYNFYKVASFGNKTIVSVPSEKNQHMPAAYIPQGPMYIIFSSSVVASK
;
A
#
# COMPACT_ATOMS: atom_id res chain seq x y z
N MET A 1 17.87 12.14 57.40
CA MET A 1 16.67 12.64 56.69
C MET A 1 16.58 11.90 55.37
N LYS A 2 15.54 11.06 55.21
CA LYS A 2 15.32 10.19 54.02
C LYS A 2 14.50 10.98 52.99
N GLN A 3 14.99 11.10 51.76
CA GLN A 3 14.13 11.41 50.61
C GLN A 3 14.32 10.29 49.58
N ILE A 4 13.31 9.44 49.47
CA ILE A 4 13.17 8.42 48.44
C ILE A 4 12.39 9.10 47.31
N ILE A 5 13.06 9.37 46.19
CA ILE A 5 12.41 9.81 44.96
C ILE A 5 11.91 8.56 44.24
N LEU A 6 10.58 8.38 44.28
CA LEU A 6 9.88 7.32 43.55
C LEU A 6 9.64 7.82 42.11
N LEU A 7 10.48 7.37 41.17
CA LEU A 7 10.27 7.62 39.74
C LEU A 7 9.20 6.64 39.24
N LEU A 8 7.99 7.13 39.01
CA LEU A 8 6.90 6.35 38.42
C LEU A 8 7.15 6.19 36.93
N LEU A 9 7.61 5.02 36.50
CA LEU A 9 7.73 4.65 35.11
C LEU A 9 6.33 4.27 34.58
N VAL A 10 5.66 5.19 33.87
CA VAL A 10 4.41 4.87 33.17
C VAL A 10 4.78 4.17 31.87
N ALA A 11 4.74 2.85 31.87
CA ALA A 11 4.84 2.05 30.65
C ALA A 11 3.53 2.18 29.87
N VAL A 12 3.49 3.10 28.90
CA VAL A 12 2.41 3.16 27.90
C VAL A 12 2.60 1.97 26.96
N THR A 13 1.85 0.90 27.20
CA THR A 13 1.77 -0.22 26.26
C THR A 13 0.88 0.20 25.09
N PHE A 14 1.48 0.57 23.97
CA PHE A 14 0.78 0.73 22.70
C PHE A 14 0.33 -0.67 22.24
N ASN A 15 -0.85 -1.11 22.67
CA ASN A 15 -1.56 -2.19 22.00
C ASN A 15 -2.07 -1.64 20.66
N ALA A 16 -1.23 -1.71 19.63
CA ALA A 16 -1.65 -1.49 18.25
C ALA A 16 -2.56 -2.65 17.84
N CYS A 17 -3.84 -2.58 18.22
CA CYS A 17 -4.88 -3.39 17.59
C CYS A 17 -5.03 -2.87 16.16
N THR A 18 -4.20 -3.36 15.24
CA THR A 18 -4.29 -3.00 13.83
C THR A 18 -5.61 -3.55 13.32
N LYS A 19 -6.62 -2.68 13.20
CA LYS A 19 -7.91 -3.05 12.60
C LYS A 19 -7.63 -3.78 11.28
N ALA A 20 -8.34 -4.87 11.03
CA ALA A 20 -8.25 -5.55 9.74
C ALA A 20 -8.58 -4.57 8.59
N PHE A 21 -7.99 -4.82 7.42
CA PHE A 21 -8.37 -4.16 6.18
C PHE A 21 -9.10 -5.17 5.31
N TYR A 22 -10.08 -4.71 4.54
CA TYR A 22 -10.83 -5.55 3.62
C TYR A 22 -10.77 -4.94 2.24
N ILE A 23 -10.57 -5.79 1.23
CA ILE A 23 -10.67 -5.44 -0.18
C ILE A 23 -11.70 -6.39 -0.74
N ASP A 24 -12.74 -5.84 -1.40
CA ASP A 24 -13.71 -6.65 -2.12
C ASP A 24 -14.40 -7.71 -1.22
N GLY A 25 -14.75 -7.27 0.00
CA GLY A 25 -15.38 -8.11 1.03
C GLY A 25 -14.47 -9.17 1.67
N LYS A 26 -13.21 -9.32 1.21
CA LYS A 26 -12.23 -10.27 1.75
C LYS A 26 -11.23 -9.56 2.66
N LYS A 27 -10.79 -10.24 3.71
CA LYS A 27 -9.69 -9.74 4.55
C LYS A 27 -8.44 -9.60 3.68
N ALA A 28 -7.91 -8.38 3.61
CA ALA A 28 -6.77 -8.06 2.76
C ALA A 28 -5.47 -8.60 3.37
N GLN A 29 -4.62 -9.17 2.51
CA GLN A 29 -3.30 -9.66 2.90
C GLN A 29 -2.31 -8.51 2.89
N ALA A 30 -1.72 -8.19 4.06
CA ALA A 30 -0.62 -7.23 4.15
C ALA A 30 0.62 -7.79 3.46
N VAL A 31 1.30 -6.94 2.68
CA VAL A 31 2.52 -7.29 1.94
C VAL A 31 3.59 -6.23 2.16
N LYS A 32 4.85 -6.64 1.98
CA LYS A 32 6.01 -5.77 1.96
C LYS A 32 6.59 -5.75 0.56
N ILE A 33 7.01 -4.56 0.13
CA ILE A 33 7.74 -4.36 -1.11
C ILE A 33 9.23 -4.45 -0.81
N THR A 34 9.95 -5.32 -1.53
CA THR A 34 11.39 -5.53 -1.32
C THR A 34 12.26 -4.63 -2.19
N ASP A 35 11.74 -4.19 -3.34
CA ASP A 35 12.40 -3.25 -4.24
C ASP A 35 11.35 -2.31 -4.85
N MET A 36 11.47 -1.03 -4.51
CA MET A 36 10.61 0.03 -5.04
C MET A 36 10.89 0.35 -6.51
N GLY A 37 12.06 -0.03 -7.03
CA GLY A 37 12.45 0.14 -8.44
C GLY A 37 11.64 -0.73 -9.41
N GLU A 38 10.98 -1.77 -8.91
CA GLU A 38 10.09 -2.64 -9.71
C GLU A 38 8.67 -2.07 -9.87
N MET A 39 8.44 -0.82 -9.46
CA MET A 39 7.17 -0.14 -9.61
C MET A 39 6.87 0.19 -11.06
N TYR A 40 5.66 -0.14 -11.51
CA TYR A 40 5.11 0.37 -12.75
C TYR A 40 4.12 1.51 -12.50
N SER A 41 4.40 2.68 -13.06
CA SER A 41 3.62 3.90 -12.85
C SER A 41 2.65 4.22 -13.99
N THR A 42 2.85 3.60 -15.17
CA THR A 42 2.05 3.84 -16.39
C THR A 42 1.61 2.55 -17.10
N TYR A 43 1.77 1.37 -16.51
CA TYR A 43 1.55 0.06 -17.17
C TYR A 43 0.13 -0.15 -17.68
N ASN A 44 -0.01 -0.49 -18.96
CA ASN A 44 -1.29 -0.78 -19.58
C ASN A 44 -1.54 -2.28 -19.59
N LEU A 45 -2.61 -2.70 -18.91
CA LEU A 45 -3.03 -4.11 -18.88
C LEU A 45 -3.68 -4.52 -20.20
N SER A 46 -3.22 -5.64 -20.74
CA SER A 46 -3.86 -6.34 -21.85
C SER A 46 -5.20 -6.95 -21.44
N THR A 47 -6.03 -7.30 -22.41
CA THR A 47 -7.32 -7.96 -22.15
C THR A 47 -7.14 -9.26 -21.37
N ALA A 48 -6.13 -10.06 -21.70
CA ALA A 48 -5.85 -11.32 -21.01
C ALA A 48 -5.50 -11.10 -19.52
N GLU A 49 -4.67 -10.11 -19.22
CA GLU A 49 -4.31 -9.77 -17.83
C GLU A 49 -5.52 -9.23 -17.05
N LYS A 50 -6.35 -8.39 -17.68
CA LYS A 50 -7.61 -7.92 -17.07
C LYS A 50 -8.52 -9.09 -16.72
N THR A 51 -8.66 -10.07 -17.62
CA THR A 51 -9.43 -11.29 -17.36
C THR A 51 -8.86 -12.08 -16.18
N GLU A 52 -7.54 -12.24 -16.12
CA GLU A 52 -6.88 -12.95 -15.02
C GLU A 52 -7.08 -12.26 -13.66
N ILE A 53 -6.93 -10.94 -13.61
CA ILE A 53 -7.18 -10.14 -12.40
C ILE A 53 -8.65 -10.27 -11.98
N SER A 54 -9.59 -10.17 -12.94
CA SER A 54 -11.03 -10.26 -12.68
C SER A 54 -11.44 -11.58 -12.01
N ARG A 55 -10.75 -12.70 -12.29
CA ARG A 55 -11.03 -14.00 -11.67
C ARG A 55 -10.70 -14.05 -10.17
N GLN A 56 -9.87 -13.15 -9.68
CA GLN A 56 -9.46 -13.08 -8.27
C GLN A 56 -10.38 -12.17 -7.43
N LEU A 57 -11.14 -11.29 -8.10
CA LEU A 57 -12.12 -10.40 -7.49
C LEU A 57 -13.50 -11.09 -7.41
N ASN A 58 -14.22 -10.88 -6.32
CA ASN A 58 -15.64 -11.15 -6.17
C ASN A 58 -16.45 -10.15 -7.00
N GLU A 59 -16.21 -8.85 -6.81
CA GLU A 59 -16.90 -7.79 -7.52
C GLU A 59 -16.10 -7.34 -8.76
N LYS A 60 -16.54 -7.80 -9.93
CA LYS A 60 -15.87 -7.52 -11.20
C LYS A 60 -15.91 -6.03 -11.59
N SER A 61 -16.92 -5.29 -11.14
CA SER A 61 -17.03 -3.83 -11.37
C SER A 61 -15.88 -3.04 -10.74
N LEU A 62 -15.17 -3.60 -9.74
CA LEU A 62 -14.02 -2.93 -9.13
C LEU A 62 -12.81 -2.85 -10.06
N LEU A 63 -12.73 -3.72 -11.08
CA LEU A 63 -11.56 -3.82 -11.95
C LEU A 63 -11.23 -2.48 -12.62
N ASP A 64 -12.21 -1.81 -13.21
CA ASP A 64 -11.97 -0.56 -13.93
C ASP A 64 -11.47 0.55 -12.99
N GLY A 65 -11.98 0.60 -11.76
CA GLY A 65 -11.50 1.48 -10.71
C GLY A 65 -10.04 1.17 -10.36
N ILE A 66 -9.72 -0.09 -10.09
CA ILE A 66 -8.34 -0.53 -9.78
C ILE A 66 -7.40 -0.08 -10.90
N ILE A 67 -7.71 -0.39 -12.15
CA ILE A 67 -6.86 -0.06 -13.31
C ILE A 67 -6.66 1.45 -13.42
N ARG A 68 -7.72 2.25 -13.27
CA ARG A 68 -7.64 3.71 -13.33
C ARG A 68 -6.67 4.27 -12.29
N TYR A 69 -6.72 3.75 -11.06
CA TYR A 69 -5.93 4.22 -9.93
C TYR A 69 -4.55 3.54 -9.78
N THR A 70 -4.13 2.72 -10.77
CA THR A 70 -2.74 2.24 -10.90
C THR A 70 -1.80 3.26 -11.56
N LYS A 71 -2.31 4.41 -11.96
CA LYS A 71 -1.59 5.40 -12.77
C LYS A 71 -1.06 6.53 -11.92
N GLU A 72 0.16 6.96 -12.20
CA GLU A 72 0.86 7.96 -11.40
C GLU A 72 0.15 9.30 -11.28
N ASN A 73 -0.59 9.71 -12.30
CA ASN A 73 -1.41 10.93 -12.27
C ASN A 73 -2.60 10.88 -11.30
N THR A 74 -2.87 9.73 -10.70
CA THR A 74 -3.88 9.56 -9.64
C THR A 74 -3.28 9.46 -8.24
N TRP A 75 -1.94 9.44 -8.15
CA TRP A 75 -1.22 9.31 -6.90
C TRP A 75 -0.98 10.68 -6.25
N PRO A 76 -0.61 10.72 -4.95
CA PRO A 76 -0.24 11.96 -4.28
C PRO A 76 0.91 12.69 -4.99
N ASP A 77 0.91 14.02 -4.93
CA ASP A 77 1.89 14.86 -5.60
C ASP A 77 3.34 14.49 -5.25
N ALA A 78 3.59 14.08 -4.00
CA ALA A 78 4.93 13.68 -3.56
C ALA A 78 5.49 12.40 -4.22
N VAL A 79 4.69 11.69 -5.03
CA VAL A 79 5.08 10.43 -5.69
C VAL A 79 4.50 10.28 -7.11
N ASN A 80 3.86 11.32 -7.67
CA ASN A 80 3.17 11.22 -8.96
C ASN A 80 4.11 11.35 -10.18
N THR A 81 5.35 11.84 -9.99
CA THR A 81 6.40 11.85 -11.03
C THR A 81 7.52 10.85 -10.74
N LEU A 82 8.33 10.54 -11.75
CA LEU A 82 9.51 9.68 -11.56
C LEU A 82 10.52 10.30 -10.60
N ASP A 83 10.81 11.60 -10.77
CA ASP A 83 11.81 12.31 -9.95
C ASP A 83 11.40 12.34 -8.48
N ASP A 84 10.12 12.59 -8.20
CA ASP A 84 9.59 12.57 -6.83
C ASP A 84 9.71 11.18 -6.21
N ARG A 85 9.42 10.10 -6.96
CA ARG A 85 9.59 8.73 -6.47
C ARG A 85 11.04 8.38 -6.19
N LEU A 86 11.98 8.87 -7.01
CA LEU A 86 13.41 8.64 -6.80
C LEU A 86 13.90 9.39 -5.56
N ALA A 87 13.54 10.67 -5.42
CA ALA A 87 13.89 11.49 -4.27
C ALA A 87 13.29 10.94 -2.96
N ASN A 88 12.07 10.43 -3.03
CA ASN A 88 11.29 10.02 -1.85
C ASN A 88 11.24 8.51 -1.62
N ARG A 89 12.08 7.72 -2.30
CA ARG A 89 12.07 6.24 -2.24
C ARG A 89 12.02 5.69 -0.81
N LYS A 90 12.89 6.19 0.07
CA LYS A 90 12.95 5.76 1.49
C LYS A 90 11.65 6.04 2.25
N THR A 91 10.94 7.11 1.90
CA THR A 91 9.65 7.41 2.50
C THR A 91 8.60 6.44 1.96
N MET A 92 8.60 6.15 0.67
CA MET A 92 7.65 5.21 0.05
C MET A 92 7.77 3.78 0.60
N GLU A 93 8.97 3.34 1.00
CA GLU A 93 9.18 2.03 1.64
C GLU A 93 8.40 1.87 2.96
N ARG A 94 7.90 2.97 3.56
CA ARG A 94 7.15 2.98 4.81
C ARG A 94 5.64 2.86 4.63
N TYR A 95 5.14 2.81 3.40
CA TYR A 95 3.72 2.56 3.16
C TYR A 95 3.33 1.15 3.65
N ASN A 96 2.10 1.04 4.15
CA ASN A 96 1.40 -0.21 4.36
C ASN A 96 0.71 -0.61 3.05
N PHE A 97 1.16 -1.72 2.48
CA PHE A 97 0.64 -2.27 1.23
C PHE A 97 -0.22 -3.51 1.49
N TYR A 98 -1.27 -3.68 0.68
CA TYR A 98 -2.15 -4.83 0.74
C TYR A 98 -2.34 -5.46 -0.64
N LYS A 99 -2.17 -6.77 -0.75
CA LYS A 99 -2.32 -7.49 -2.01
C LYS A 99 -3.77 -7.42 -2.52
N VAL A 100 -3.92 -7.08 -3.80
CA VAL A 100 -5.20 -7.12 -4.53
C VAL A 100 -5.27 -8.35 -5.42
N ALA A 101 -4.32 -8.50 -6.35
CA ALA A 101 -4.29 -9.60 -7.31
C ALA A 101 -2.86 -9.81 -7.83
N SER A 102 -2.56 -11.01 -8.32
CA SER A 102 -1.31 -11.31 -9.03
C SER A 102 -1.60 -11.79 -10.45
N PHE A 103 -0.78 -11.42 -11.42
CA PHE A 103 -0.93 -11.83 -12.82
C PHE A 103 0.45 -11.91 -13.47
N GLY A 104 0.72 -13.00 -14.19
CA GLY A 104 2.07 -13.27 -14.70
C GLY A 104 3.12 -13.16 -13.59
N ASN A 105 4.12 -12.32 -13.80
CA ASN A 105 5.16 -12.01 -12.82
C ASN A 105 4.91 -10.69 -12.06
N LYS A 106 3.66 -10.20 -12.00
CA LYS A 106 3.28 -8.92 -11.41
C LYS A 106 2.24 -9.06 -10.31
N THR A 107 2.20 -8.08 -9.43
CA THR A 107 1.21 -7.98 -8.35
C THR A 107 0.69 -6.57 -8.22
N ILE A 108 -0.65 -6.44 -8.13
CA ILE A 108 -1.34 -5.20 -7.78
C ILE A 108 -1.44 -5.14 -6.27
N VAL A 109 -1.03 -4.02 -5.69
CA VAL A 109 -1.19 -3.70 -4.28
C VAL A 109 -2.04 -2.46 -4.11
N SER A 110 -2.81 -2.41 -3.03
CA SER A 110 -3.55 -1.25 -2.56
C SER A 110 -2.74 -0.51 -1.50
N VAL A 111 -2.82 0.82 -1.53
CA VAL A 111 -2.27 1.73 -0.52
C VAL A 111 -3.44 2.49 0.12
N PRO A 112 -4.16 1.89 1.08
CA PRO A 112 -5.34 2.50 1.68
C PRO A 112 -4.96 3.65 2.61
N SER A 113 -5.65 4.79 2.50
CA SER A 113 -5.35 6.00 3.27
C SER A 113 -5.51 5.78 4.78
N GLU A 114 -6.50 5.01 5.20
CA GLU A 114 -6.79 4.70 6.61
C GLU A 114 -5.72 3.82 7.28
N LYS A 115 -4.90 3.11 6.49
CA LYS A 115 -3.75 2.35 7.02
C LYS A 115 -2.44 3.10 6.89
N ASN A 116 -2.46 4.26 6.25
CA ASN A 116 -1.27 5.04 5.94
C ASN A 116 -1.28 6.43 6.59
N GLN A 117 -2.11 6.65 7.61
CA GLN A 117 -2.20 7.91 8.37
C GLN A 117 -0.89 8.28 9.10
N HIS A 118 0.03 7.33 9.27
CA HIS A 118 1.37 7.56 9.83
C HIS A 118 2.35 8.20 8.82
N MET A 119 2.00 8.24 7.54
CA MET A 119 2.78 8.88 6.50
C MET A 119 2.63 10.42 6.57
N PRO A 120 3.60 11.21 6.07
CA PRO A 120 3.40 12.65 5.97
C PRO A 120 2.24 12.97 5.02
N ALA A 121 1.50 14.06 5.28
CA ALA A 121 0.25 14.38 4.59
C ALA A 121 0.35 14.35 3.05
N ALA A 122 1.44 14.86 2.49
CA ALA A 122 1.70 14.88 1.04
C ALA A 122 1.82 13.49 0.38
N TYR A 123 1.99 12.44 1.18
CA TYR A 123 2.10 11.04 0.74
C TYR A 123 0.81 10.26 0.97
N ILE A 124 -0.12 10.78 1.77
CA ILE A 124 -1.35 10.05 2.08
C ILE A 124 -2.28 10.13 0.85
N PRO A 125 -2.72 8.99 0.29
CA PRO A 125 -3.71 8.98 -0.79
C PRO A 125 -4.99 9.70 -0.37
N GLN A 126 -5.45 10.63 -1.20
CA GLN A 126 -6.74 11.32 -1.00
C GLN A 126 -7.92 10.49 -1.56
N GLY A 127 -7.62 9.43 -2.31
CA GLY A 127 -8.57 8.47 -2.87
C GLY A 127 -7.92 7.09 -3.01
N PRO A 128 -8.53 6.17 -3.78
CA PRO A 128 -7.93 4.86 -4.05
C PRO A 128 -6.56 5.03 -4.71
N MET A 129 -5.56 4.33 -4.20
CA MET A 129 -4.24 4.25 -4.80
C MET A 129 -3.87 2.79 -4.94
N TYR A 130 -3.58 2.38 -6.17
CA TYR A 130 -3.06 1.06 -6.47
C TYR A 130 -1.71 1.19 -7.16
N ILE A 131 -0.87 0.18 -6.98
CA ILE A 131 0.46 0.14 -7.59
C ILE A 131 0.70 -1.27 -8.13
N ILE A 132 1.30 -1.35 -9.30
CA ILE A 132 1.74 -2.62 -9.90
C ILE A 132 3.24 -2.76 -9.66
N PHE A 133 3.65 -3.91 -9.13
CA PHE A 133 5.06 -4.33 -9.03
C PHE A 133 5.27 -5.59 -9.86
N SER A 134 6.48 -5.87 -10.34
CA SER A 134 6.81 -7.22 -10.85
C SER A 134 6.86 -8.22 -9.69
N SER A 135 8.04 -8.52 -9.15
CA SER A 135 8.26 -9.71 -8.33
C SER A 135 8.67 -9.41 -6.88
N SER A 136 8.76 -8.13 -6.54
CA SER A 136 9.19 -7.64 -5.24
C SER A 136 8.10 -7.55 -4.18
N VAL A 137 7.12 -8.44 -4.20
CA VAL A 137 6.00 -8.43 -3.24
C VAL A 137 6.03 -9.71 -2.41
N VAL A 138 6.29 -9.56 -1.11
CA VAL A 138 6.31 -10.66 -0.15
C VAL A 138 5.25 -10.46 0.93
N ALA A 139 4.75 -11.55 1.53
CA ALA A 139 3.82 -11.44 2.66
C ALA A 139 4.49 -10.69 3.83
N SER A 140 3.76 -9.78 4.48
CA SER A 140 4.23 -9.21 5.75
C SER A 140 4.16 -10.29 6.82
N LYS A 141 5.24 -10.42 7.60
CA LYS A 141 5.27 -11.26 8.80
C LYS A 141 4.47 -10.61 9.93
#